data_AF-A0A1M5ZN47-F1
#
_entry.id   AF-A0A1M5ZN47-F1
#
_cell.length_a   1.000
_cell.length_b   1.000
_cell.length_c   1.000
_cell.angle_alpha   90.00
_cell.angle_beta   90.00
_cell.angle_gamma   90.00
#
_symmetry.space_group_name_H-M   'P 1'
#
loop_
_entity.id
_entity.type
_entity.pdbx_description
1 polymer ?
#
loop_
_entity_poly.entity_id
_entity_poly.type
_entity_poly.pdbx_seq_one_letter_code
_entity_poly.pdbx_strand_id
1 'polypeptide(L)'
;MDTNQEITPLLLTYREQIDQFKDRLKAVMGNESVRSFSKRCGISESVIRKYLKGSYPVMDKLPKIAVATGMSMGWLISGCESDCIAETSGAGQLLPQRLRALMGNRDLKTTASDWDISVSTLQACLDGAVPSLYIASRIAAAERISLQWLATDNDDTNPLSAAVTTEQTAQAVNTTVLSRAITKVDCLCQQHHFTLEQEKKAQVIALVYQMLLNPEKIDESVYFEIIKLAS
;
A
#
# COMPACT_ATOMS: atom_id res chain seq x y z
N MET A 1 0.21 -40.22 1.68
CA MET A 1 -0.98 -39.36 1.60
C MET A 1 -0.47 -37.95 1.48
N ASP A 2 -0.32 -37.52 0.24
CA ASP A 2 0.32 -36.26 -0.11
C ASP A 2 -0.63 -35.10 0.22
N THR A 3 -0.20 -34.26 1.17
CA THR A 3 -0.80 -32.96 1.48
C THR A 3 -0.58 -32.01 0.32
N ASN A 4 -1.39 -32.16 -0.74
CA ASN A 4 -1.70 -31.06 -1.64
C ASN A 4 -2.61 -30.08 -0.89
N GLN A 5 -1.99 -29.26 -0.04
CA GLN A 5 -2.61 -28.04 0.45
C GLN A 5 -2.92 -27.17 -0.77
N GLU A 6 -4.20 -26.99 -1.07
CA GLU A 6 -4.68 -26.06 -2.08
C GLU A 6 -4.09 -24.67 -1.77
N ILE A 7 -3.06 -24.29 -2.52
CA ILE A 7 -2.46 -22.96 -2.45
C ILE A 7 -3.53 -22.01 -2.97
N THR A 8 -4.11 -21.22 -2.07
CA THR A 8 -5.10 -20.20 -2.43
C THR A 8 -4.44 -19.25 -3.44
N PRO A 9 -5.11 -18.85 -4.54
CA PRO A 9 -4.52 -17.99 -5.57
C PRO A 9 -3.86 -16.72 -5.01
N LEU A 10 -4.46 -16.15 -3.96
CA LEU A 10 -3.91 -15.00 -3.23
C LEU A 10 -2.51 -15.27 -2.64
N LEU A 11 -2.28 -16.47 -2.09
CA LEU A 11 -1.03 -16.83 -1.44
C LEU A 11 0.12 -16.97 -2.46
N LEU A 12 -0.20 -17.40 -3.69
CA LEU A 12 0.75 -17.41 -4.80
C LEU A 12 1.13 -15.98 -5.20
N THR A 13 0.15 -15.08 -5.34
CA THR A 13 0.38 -13.66 -5.64
C THR A 13 1.25 -12.98 -4.59
N TYR A 14 1.03 -13.26 -3.30
CA TYR A 14 1.86 -12.69 -2.24
C TYR A 14 3.30 -13.23 -2.25
N ARG A 15 3.51 -14.51 -2.56
CA ARG A 15 4.87 -15.07 -2.69
C ARG A 15 5.63 -14.43 -3.84
N GLU A 16 4.99 -14.19 -4.98
CA GLU A 16 5.60 -13.51 -6.11
C GLU A 16 5.96 -12.06 -5.79
N GLN A 17 5.07 -11.32 -5.12
CA GLN A 17 5.35 -9.95 -4.68
C GLN A 17 6.53 -9.89 -3.70
N ILE A 18 6.61 -10.85 -2.78
CA ILE A 18 7.70 -10.99 -1.82
C ILE A 18 9.02 -11.32 -2.54
N ASP A 19 9.02 -12.23 -3.51
CA ASP A 19 10.22 -12.61 -4.28
C ASP A 19 10.83 -11.44 -5.06
N GLN A 20 10.02 -10.42 -5.40
CA GLN A 20 10.45 -9.18 -6.06
C GLN A 20 11.08 -8.15 -5.09
N PHE A 21 11.06 -8.38 -3.77
CA PHE A 21 11.67 -7.48 -2.79
C PHE A 21 13.16 -7.26 -3.06
N LYS A 22 13.88 -8.33 -3.43
CA LYS A 22 15.32 -8.26 -3.74
C LYS A 22 15.60 -7.30 -4.90
N ASP A 23 14.71 -7.24 -5.88
CA ASP A 23 14.89 -6.45 -7.09
C ASP A 23 14.56 -4.98 -6.83
N ARG A 24 13.52 -4.71 -6.02
CA ARG A 24 13.23 -3.36 -5.51
C ARG A 24 14.31 -2.83 -4.59
N LEU A 25 14.85 -3.68 -3.71
CA LEU A 25 15.99 -3.32 -2.87
C LEU A 25 17.22 -2.95 -3.71
N LYS A 26 17.50 -3.71 -4.79
CA LYS A 26 18.54 -3.36 -5.75
C LYS A 26 18.26 -2.04 -6.47
N ALA A 27 17.02 -1.83 -6.91
CA ALA A 27 16.62 -0.61 -7.61
C ALA A 27 16.85 0.63 -6.73
N VAL A 28 16.46 0.56 -5.46
CA VAL A 28 16.61 1.66 -4.50
C VAL A 28 18.06 1.85 -4.04
N MET A 29 18.85 0.78 -3.97
CA MET A 29 20.29 0.88 -3.73
C MET A 29 21.01 1.54 -4.92
N GLY A 30 20.50 1.35 -6.15
CA GLY A 30 21.05 1.96 -7.36
C GLY A 30 22.52 1.58 -7.56
N ASN A 31 23.36 2.60 -7.75
CA ASN A 31 24.82 2.45 -7.91
C ASN A 31 25.60 2.48 -6.59
N GLU A 32 24.92 2.52 -5.45
CA GLU A 32 25.58 2.57 -4.16
C GLU A 32 26.21 1.22 -3.79
N SER A 33 27.42 1.25 -3.21
CA SER A 33 28.02 0.03 -2.66
C SER A 33 27.21 -0.49 -1.47
N VAL A 34 27.13 -1.81 -1.33
CA VAL A 34 26.45 -2.46 -0.19
C VAL A 34 26.90 -1.89 1.16
N ARG A 35 28.20 -1.59 1.29
CA ARG A 35 28.79 -1.01 2.50
C ARG A 35 28.23 0.38 2.80
N SER A 36 28.17 1.27 1.81
CA SER A 36 27.63 2.62 1.96
C SER A 36 26.13 2.58 2.27
N PHE A 37 25.39 1.77 1.51
CA PHE A 37 23.95 1.59 1.71
C PHE A 37 23.62 1.02 3.10
N SER A 38 24.43 0.07 3.58
CA SER A 38 24.28 -0.53 4.92
C SER A 38 24.43 0.51 6.03
N LYS A 39 25.40 1.42 5.90
CA LYS A 39 25.61 2.53 6.84
C LYS A 39 24.44 3.50 6.80
N ARG A 40 23.96 3.86 5.60
CA ARG A 40 22.83 4.77 5.43
C ARG A 40 21.56 4.23 6.07
N CYS A 41 21.28 2.94 5.90
CA CYS A 41 20.10 2.29 6.46
C CYS A 41 20.25 1.92 7.95
N GLY A 42 21.45 2.00 8.55
CA GLY A 42 21.68 1.51 9.91
C GLY A 42 21.42 0.00 10.06
N ILE A 43 21.75 -0.77 9.02
CA ILE A 43 21.60 -2.23 8.94
C ILE A 43 22.98 -2.83 8.64
N SER A 44 23.30 -4.01 9.20
CA SER A 44 24.61 -4.62 8.95
C SER A 44 24.76 -5.05 7.49
N GLU A 45 25.98 -4.90 6.96
CA GLU A 45 26.28 -5.22 5.56
C GLU A 45 25.99 -6.69 5.22
N SER A 46 26.19 -7.61 6.18
CA SER A 46 25.85 -9.02 6.05
C SER A 46 24.35 -9.23 5.83
N VAL A 47 23.51 -8.48 6.56
CA VAL A 47 22.05 -8.54 6.46
C VAL A 47 21.57 -7.97 5.11
N ILE A 48 22.12 -6.84 4.66
CA ILE A 48 21.81 -6.30 3.32
C ILE A 48 22.21 -7.30 2.23
N ARG A 49 23.41 -7.90 2.30
CA ARG A 49 23.81 -8.95 1.33
C ARG A 49 22.87 -10.15 1.36
N LYS A 50 22.39 -10.54 2.53
CA LYS A 50 21.43 -11.62 2.69
C LYS A 50 20.12 -11.30 1.95
N TYR A 51 19.66 -10.05 2.05
CA TYR A 51 18.45 -9.58 1.36
C TYR A 51 18.61 -9.53 -0.16
N LEU A 52 19.76 -9.05 -0.65
CA LEU A 52 20.08 -9.06 -2.07
C LEU A 52 20.19 -10.46 -2.67
N LYS A 53 20.42 -11.49 -1.84
CA LYS A 53 20.39 -12.91 -2.21
C LYS A 53 18.98 -13.53 -2.19
N GLY A 54 17.94 -12.77 -1.82
CA GLY A 54 16.55 -13.22 -1.78
C GLY A 54 16.06 -13.66 -0.41
N SER A 55 16.75 -13.33 0.68
CA SER A 55 16.16 -13.46 2.03
C SER A 55 15.31 -12.25 2.38
N TYR A 56 14.33 -12.46 3.26
CA TYR A 56 13.38 -11.41 3.64
C TYR A 56 13.77 -10.70 4.94
N PRO A 57 13.59 -9.38 5.01
CA PRO A 57 13.77 -8.63 6.25
C PRO A 57 12.70 -9.00 7.28
N VAL A 58 13.08 -8.89 8.55
CA VAL A 58 12.10 -8.78 9.63
C VAL A 58 11.47 -7.38 9.54
N MET A 59 10.22 -7.25 9.97
CA MET A 59 9.42 -6.02 9.82
C MET A 59 10.14 -4.78 10.38
N ASP A 60 10.97 -4.97 11.41
CA ASP A 60 11.76 -3.92 12.06
C ASP A 60 12.81 -3.24 11.15
N LYS A 61 13.22 -3.88 10.05
CA LYS A 61 14.22 -3.32 9.11
C LYS A 61 13.60 -2.50 7.99
N LEU A 62 12.34 -2.74 7.65
CA LEU A 62 11.65 -2.05 6.57
C LEU A 62 11.54 -0.53 6.81
N PRO A 63 11.16 -0.03 8.00
CA PRO A 63 11.13 1.41 8.28
C PRO A 63 12.50 2.05 8.10
N LYS A 64 13.58 1.35 8.46
CA LYS A 64 14.94 1.87 8.34
C LYS A 64 15.35 2.05 6.88
N ILE A 65 15.01 1.09 6.03
CA ILE A 65 15.26 1.19 4.59
C ILE A 65 14.39 2.31 4.01
N ALA A 66 13.10 2.32 4.33
CA ALA A 66 12.14 3.33 3.88
C ALA A 66 12.60 4.77 4.18
N VAL A 67 12.96 5.04 5.44
CA VAL A 67 13.48 6.35 5.86
C VAL A 67 14.80 6.69 5.16
N ALA A 68 15.71 5.71 5.01
CA ALA A 68 16.99 5.93 4.36
C ALA A 68 16.92 6.12 2.85
N THR A 69 15.78 5.82 2.23
CA THR A 69 15.61 5.83 0.76
C THR A 69 14.48 6.72 0.28
N GLY A 70 13.64 7.22 1.21
CA GLY A 70 12.45 8.00 0.89
C GLY A 70 11.32 7.18 0.27
N MET A 71 11.44 5.85 0.21
CA MET A 71 10.41 4.96 -0.35
C MET A 71 9.50 4.44 0.75
N SER A 72 8.23 4.17 0.44
CA SER A 72 7.33 3.56 1.42
C SER A 72 7.63 2.09 1.65
N MET A 73 7.26 1.60 2.84
CA MET A 73 7.31 0.17 3.14
C MET A 73 6.42 -0.63 2.20
N GLY A 74 5.23 -0.11 1.86
CA GLY A 74 4.32 -0.69 0.88
C GLY A 74 5.01 -0.90 -0.47
N TRP A 75 5.65 0.15 -1.01
CA TRP A 75 6.40 0.04 -2.24
C TRP A 75 7.52 -1.00 -2.16
N LEU A 76 8.28 -1.06 -1.06
CA LEU A 76 9.34 -2.07 -0.88
C LEU A 76 8.78 -3.51 -0.91
N ILE A 77 7.60 -3.75 -0.35
CA ILE A 77 6.99 -5.09 -0.22
C ILE A 77 6.18 -5.51 -1.45
N SER A 78 5.38 -4.61 -2.03
CA SER A 78 4.42 -4.93 -3.09
C SER A 78 4.69 -4.22 -4.41
N GLY A 79 5.53 -3.18 -4.42
CA GLY A 79 5.78 -2.35 -5.60
C GLY A 79 4.65 -1.38 -5.96
N CYS A 80 3.59 -1.27 -5.14
CA CYS A 80 2.56 -0.25 -5.34
C CYS A 80 3.07 1.13 -4.90
N GLU A 81 3.04 2.10 -5.82
CA GLU A 81 3.44 3.50 -5.61
C GLU A 81 2.41 4.34 -4.84
N SER A 82 1.30 3.74 -4.41
CA SER A 82 0.15 4.46 -3.84
C SER A 82 0.42 5.14 -2.48
N ASP A 83 1.52 4.83 -1.80
CA ASP A 83 1.79 5.35 -0.46
C ASP A 83 2.98 6.31 -0.49
N CYS A 84 2.70 7.60 -0.62
CA CYS A 84 3.62 8.65 -0.18
C CYS A 84 3.86 8.48 1.34
N ILE A 85 5.07 8.75 1.84
CA ILE A 85 5.31 8.82 3.29
C ILE A 85 4.54 10.04 3.83
N ALA A 86 3.30 9.83 4.25
CA ALA A 86 2.62 10.75 5.16
C ALA A 86 3.24 10.50 6.54
N GLU A 87 4.11 11.42 6.95
CA GLU A 87 4.53 11.60 8.34
C GLU A 87 3.28 11.61 9.21
N THR A 88 3.10 10.62 10.08
CA THR A 88 2.17 10.75 11.20
C THR A 88 2.85 10.31 12.48
N SER A 89 3.29 11.33 13.22
CA SER A 89 3.51 11.27 14.65
C SER A 89 2.15 11.06 15.33
N GLY A 90 1.76 9.81 15.50
CA GLY A 90 0.61 9.41 16.31
C GLY A 90 1.03 8.21 17.13
N ALA A 91 0.81 8.26 18.44
CA ALA A 91 1.11 7.16 19.35
C ALA A 91 0.28 5.92 18.98
N GLY A 92 0.77 5.14 18.01
CA GLY A 92 0.13 3.93 17.50
C GLY A 92 0.09 2.87 18.59
N GLN A 93 -1.05 2.21 18.74
CA GLN A 93 -1.20 1.12 19.69
C GLN A 93 -0.13 0.06 19.46
N LEU A 94 0.45 -0.48 20.55
CA LEU A 94 1.47 -1.51 20.44
C LEU A 94 0.86 -2.77 19.81
N LEU A 95 1.56 -3.44 18.90
CA LEU A 95 1.15 -4.69 18.25
C LEU A 95 0.50 -5.72 19.22
N PRO A 96 1.01 -5.94 20.45
CA PRO A 96 0.35 -6.79 21.45
C PRO A 96 -1.08 -6.37 21.80
N GLN A 97 -1.35 -5.07 21.84
CA GLN A 97 -2.66 -4.53 22.19
C GLN A 97 -3.68 -4.81 21.07
N ARG A 98 -3.26 -4.71 19.80
CA ARG A 98 -4.07 -5.11 18.65
C ARG A 98 -4.30 -6.62 18.60
N LEU A 99 -3.27 -7.41 18.89
CA LEU A 99 -3.43 -8.87 18.97
C LEU A 99 -4.42 -9.27 20.08
N ARG A 100 -4.37 -8.62 21.25
CA ARG A 100 -5.37 -8.82 22.30
C ARG A 100 -6.77 -8.42 21.85
N ALA A 101 -6.92 -7.32 21.12
CA ALA A 101 -8.21 -6.89 20.58
C ALA A 101 -8.77 -7.89 19.56
N LEU A 102 -7.93 -8.44 18.68
CA LEU A 102 -8.33 -9.49 17.72
C LEU A 102 -8.70 -10.78 18.43
N MET A 103 -7.88 -11.22 19.40
CA MET A 103 -8.17 -12.42 20.18
C MET A 103 -9.51 -12.31 20.92
N GLY A 104 -9.82 -11.12 21.46
CA GLY A 104 -11.03 -10.90 22.23
C GLY A 104 -11.09 -11.87 23.41
N ASN A 105 -12.09 -12.75 23.40
CA ASN A 105 -12.30 -13.77 24.43
C ASN A 105 -11.88 -15.20 24.00
N ARG A 106 -11.12 -15.33 22.90
CA ARG A 106 -10.68 -16.63 22.39
C ARG A 106 -9.51 -17.20 23.21
N ASP A 107 -9.50 -18.52 23.38
CA ASP A 107 -8.39 -19.23 24.02
C ASP A 107 -7.13 -19.19 23.17
N LEU A 108 -5.98 -18.98 23.82
CA LEU A 108 -4.66 -18.86 23.20
C LEU A 108 -4.36 -20.00 22.21
N LYS A 109 -4.75 -21.21 22.57
CA LYS A 109 -4.51 -22.42 21.77
C LYS A 109 -5.37 -22.47 20.51
N THR A 110 -6.63 -22.06 20.63
CA THR A 110 -7.59 -22.02 19.52
C THR A 110 -7.17 -20.95 18.52
N THR A 111 -6.87 -19.74 19.01
CA THR A 111 -6.42 -18.64 18.14
C THR A 111 -5.09 -18.94 17.45
N ALA A 112 -4.15 -19.57 18.16
CA ALA A 112 -2.89 -19.99 17.53
C ALA A 112 -3.13 -20.97 16.37
N SER A 113 -4.05 -21.92 16.55
CA SER A 113 -4.45 -22.85 15.49
C SER A 113 -5.15 -22.13 14.33
N ASP A 114 -6.04 -21.18 14.60
CA ASP A 114 -6.76 -20.41 13.58
C ASP A 114 -5.82 -19.52 12.75
N TRP A 115 -4.80 -18.96 13.40
CA TRP A 115 -3.74 -18.16 12.76
C TRP A 115 -2.60 -19.04 12.20
N ASP A 116 -2.75 -20.36 12.33
CA ASP A 116 -1.83 -21.39 11.86
C ASP A 116 -0.43 -21.32 12.56
N ILE A 117 -0.24 -20.49 13.59
CA ILE A 117 1.04 -20.29 14.32
C ILE A 117 1.16 -21.15 15.58
N SER A 118 2.38 -21.34 16.10
CA SER A 118 2.55 -22.03 17.37
C SER A 118 2.06 -21.16 18.54
N VAL A 119 1.52 -21.79 19.58
CA VAL A 119 1.08 -21.12 20.82
C VAL A 119 2.21 -20.31 21.45
N SER A 120 3.46 -20.82 21.39
CA SER A 120 4.65 -20.11 21.85
C SER A 120 4.96 -18.84 21.05
N THR A 121 4.73 -18.87 19.73
CA THR A 121 4.92 -17.71 18.85
C THR A 121 3.85 -16.66 19.13
N LEU A 122 2.60 -17.08 19.30
CA LEU A 122 1.51 -16.18 19.68
C LEU A 122 1.77 -15.51 21.03
N GLN A 123 2.17 -16.29 22.04
CA GLN A 123 2.51 -15.77 23.37
C GLN A 123 3.64 -14.74 23.28
N ALA A 124 4.71 -15.03 22.54
CA ALA A 124 5.82 -14.09 22.35
C ALA A 124 5.34 -12.76 21.71
N CYS A 125 4.42 -12.82 20.75
CA CYS A 125 3.85 -11.61 20.13
C CYS A 125 2.99 -10.80 21.10
N LEU A 126 2.30 -11.44 22.05
CA LEU A 126 1.54 -10.78 23.11
C LEU A 126 2.44 -10.19 24.20
N ASP A 127 3.63 -10.76 24.40
CA ASP A 127 4.63 -10.28 25.34
C ASP A 127 5.44 -9.09 24.78
N GLY A 128 5.17 -8.67 23.55
CA GLY A 128 5.85 -7.52 22.92
C GLY A 128 6.94 -7.88 21.92
N ALA A 129 7.16 -9.18 21.65
CA ALA A 129 8.06 -9.56 20.56
C ALA A 129 7.46 -9.14 19.22
N VAL A 130 8.27 -8.50 18.38
CA VAL A 130 7.86 -8.12 17.03
C VAL A 130 7.85 -9.39 16.16
N PRO A 131 6.70 -9.82 15.61
CA PRO A 131 6.64 -10.99 14.75
C PRO A 131 7.44 -10.79 13.46
N SER A 132 7.86 -11.91 12.86
CA SER A 132 8.31 -11.88 11.47
C SER A 132 7.16 -11.50 10.54
N LEU A 133 7.49 -10.95 9.37
CA LEU A 133 6.51 -10.59 8.34
C LEU A 133 5.62 -11.79 7.96
N TYR A 134 6.16 -13.01 7.98
CA TYR A 134 5.44 -14.25 7.73
C TYR A 134 4.37 -14.56 8.79
N ILE A 135 4.67 -14.33 10.07
CA ILE A 135 3.69 -14.51 11.14
C ILE A 135 2.62 -13.42 11.03
N ALA A 136 3.03 -12.18 10.80
CA ALA A 136 2.13 -11.05 10.60
C ALA A 136 1.17 -11.29 9.43
N SER A 137 1.65 -11.85 8.31
CA SER A 137 0.80 -12.16 7.15
C SER A 137 -0.23 -13.24 7.43
N ARG A 138 0.11 -14.24 8.26
CA ARG A 138 -0.84 -15.33 8.62
C ARG A 138 -1.95 -14.84 9.53
N ILE A 139 -1.60 -14.02 10.52
CA ILE A 139 -2.56 -13.36 11.39
C ILE A 139 -3.47 -12.45 10.56
N ALA A 140 -2.89 -11.66 9.66
CA ALA A 140 -3.63 -10.78 8.77
C ALA A 140 -4.62 -11.54 7.87
N ALA A 141 -4.17 -12.65 7.27
CA ALA A 141 -5.00 -13.50 6.44
C ALA A 141 -6.14 -14.18 7.23
N ALA A 142 -5.86 -14.68 8.43
CA ALA A 142 -6.85 -15.36 9.27
C ALA A 142 -7.95 -14.41 9.76
N GLU A 143 -7.58 -13.18 10.12
CA GLU A 143 -8.52 -12.17 10.63
C GLU A 143 -9.07 -11.25 9.53
N ARG A 144 -8.68 -11.46 8.27
CA ARG A 144 -9.04 -10.62 7.11
C ARG A 144 -8.75 -9.12 7.31
N ILE A 145 -7.66 -8.82 7.99
CA ILE A 145 -7.18 -7.46 8.23
C ILE A 145 -6.00 -7.14 7.31
N SER A 146 -5.76 -5.85 7.07
CA SER A 146 -4.55 -5.44 6.35
C SER A 146 -3.30 -5.66 7.20
N LEU A 147 -2.22 -6.10 6.55
CA LEU A 147 -0.89 -6.15 7.14
C LEU A 147 -0.42 -4.77 7.65
N GLN A 148 -0.84 -3.70 6.95
CA GLN A 148 -0.54 -2.32 7.31
C GLN A 148 -1.21 -1.94 8.64
N TRP A 149 -2.49 -2.31 8.82
CA TRP A 149 -3.23 -2.08 10.07
C TRP A 149 -2.54 -2.80 11.25
N LEU A 150 -2.11 -4.05 11.04
CA LEU A 150 -1.39 -4.82 12.04
C LEU A 150 -0.06 -4.15 12.43
N ALA A 151 0.60 -3.46 11.50
CA ALA A 151 1.89 -2.82 11.70
C ALA A 151 1.81 -1.38 12.28
N THR A 152 0.92 -0.52 11.76
CA THR A 152 1.01 0.93 11.97
C THR A 152 -0.29 1.63 12.42
N ASP A 153 -1.36 0.91 12.74
CA ASP A 153 -2.68 1.48 13.14
C ASP A 153 -3.40 2.28 12.07
N ASN A 154 -2.90 2.35 10.84
CA ASN A 154 -3.61 3.11 9.81
C ASN A 154 -4.99 2.48 9.57
N ASP A 155 -6.01 3.32 9.72
CA ASP A 155 -7.41 2.97 10.01
C ASP A 155 -8.18 2.40 8.81
N ASP A 156 -7.48 2.13 7.69
CA ASP A 156 -8.14 1.80 6.41
C ASP A 156 -8.92 0.46 6.46
N THR A 157 -8.70 -0.40 7.47
CA THR A 157 -9.39 -1.70 7.63
C THR A 157 -9.52 -2.13 9.09
N ASN A 158 -10.09 -1.29 9.96
CA ASN A 158 -10.42 -1.70 11.33
C ASN A 158 -11.62 -2.68 11.34
N PRO A 159 -11.50 -3.93 11.82
CA PRO A 159 -12.61 -4.88 11.90
C PRO A 159 -13.72 -4.44 12.89
N LEU A 160 -13.43 -3.53 13.83
CA LEU A 160 -14.45 -2.97 14.73
C LEU A 160 -15.33 -1.91 14.05
N SER A 161 -14.93 -1.39 12.89
CA SER A 161 -15.74 -0.47 12.08
C SER A 161 -16.58 -1.19 11.00
N ALA A 162 -16.40 -2.50 10.82
CA ALA A 162 -17.03 -3.30 9.77
C ALA A 162 -18.55 -3.56 9.97
N ALA A 163 -19.16 -3.03 11.04
CA ALA A 163 -20.61 -3.13 11.25
C ALA A 163 -21.43 -2.11 10.44
N VAL A 164 -20.81 -1.24 9.64
CA VAL A 164 -21.52 -0.37 8.70
C VAL A 164 -21.19 -0.78 7.25
N THR A 165 -22.01 -1.70 6.75
CA THR A 165 -22.58 -1.76 5.40
C THR A 165 -21.63 -1.53 4.20
N THR A 166 -21.11 -2.65 3.70
CA THR A 166 -21.24 -3.18 2.32
C THR A 166 -21.18 -2.25 1.09
N GLU A 167 -20.38 -2.69 0.11
CA GLU A 167 -20.41 -2.38 -1.34
C GLU A 167 -19.82 -1.04 -1.79
N GLN A 168 -18.55 -1.06 -2.23
CA GLN A 168 -18.06 -0.17 -3.30
C GLN A 168 -16.79 -0.73 -3.95
N THR A 169 -16.99 -1.60 -4.94
CA THR A 169 -16.10 -1.72 -6.10
C THR A 169 -16.38 -0.54 -7.02
N ALA A 170 -15.51 0.47 -7.07
CA ALA A 170 -15.45 1.43 -8.17
C ALA A 170 -14.03 1.99 -8.23
N GLN A 171 -13.46 2.08 -9.45
CA GLN A 171 -12.14 2.67 -9.69
C GLN A 171 -11.89 3.87 -8.79
N ALA A 172 -10.77 3.88 -8.08
CA ALA A 172 -10.29 5.06 -7.38
C ALA A 172 -10.18 6.21 -8.38
N VAL A 173 -11.20 7.07 -8.42
CA VAL A 173 -11.21 8.29 -9.22
C VAL A 173 -10.08 9.13 -8.65
N ASN A 174 -9.05 9.39 -9.46
CA ASN A 174 -7.92 10.17 -9.05
C ASN A 174 -8.38 11.62 -8.90
N THR A 175 -8.78 11.98 -7.67
CA THR A 175 -9.41 13.26 -7.33
C THR A 175 -8.50 14.44 -7.70
N THR A 176 -7.19 14.23 -7.72
CA THR A 176 -6.20 15.26 -8.12
C THR A 176 -6.21 15.52 -9.63
N VAL A 177 -6.43 14.49 -10.45
CA VAL A 177 -6.53 14.64 -11.90
C VAL A 177 -7.89 15.21 -12.28
N LEU A 178 -8.96 14.84 -11.55
CA LEU A 178 -10.30 15.38 -11.74
C LEU A 178 -10.36 16.86 -11.37
N SER A 179 -9.78 17.26 -10.24
CA SER A 179 -9.72 18.67 -9.86
C SER A 179 -8.95 19.50 -10.89
N ARG A 180 -7.86 18.95 -11.43
CA ARG A 180 -7.06 19.60 -12.48
C ARG A 180 -7.84 19.72 -13.80
N ALA A 181 -8.59 18.69 -14.19
CA ALA A 181 -9.47 18.72 -15.36
C ALA A 181 -10.56 19.80 -15.22
N ILE A 182 -11.26 19.82 -14.08
CA ILE A 182 -12.31 20.82 -13.78
C ILE A 182 -11.73 22.23 -13.81
N THR A 183 -10.61 22.45 -13.12
CA THR A 183 -9.94 23.76 -13.07
C THR A 183 -9.51 24.21 -14.46
N LYS A 184 -8.98 23.30 -15.29
CA LYS A 184 -8.56 23.63 -16.65
C LYS A 184 -9.74 24.02 -17.53
N VAL A 185 -10.85 23.29 -17.46
CA VAL A 185 -12.09 23.61 -18.20
C VAL A 185 -12.65 24.95 -17.74
N ASP A 186 -12.68 25.22 -16.43
CA ASP A 186 -13.17 26.50 -15.88
C ASP A 186 -12.29 27.68 -16.30
N CYS A 187 -10.96 27.55 -16.24
CA CYS A 187 -10.04 28.58 -16.70
C CYS A 187 -10.22 28.86 -18.22
N LEU A 188 -10.39 27.83 -19.04
CA LEU A 188 -10.59 27.98 -20.48
C LEU A 188 -11.94 28.64 -20.81
N CYS A 189 -13.00 28.31 -20.07
CA CYS A 189 -14.31 28.95 -20.22
C CYS A 189 -14.25 30.43 -19.86
N GLN A 190 -13.53 30.79 -18.78
CA GLN A 190 -13.36 32.18 -18.35
C GLN A 190 -12.51 33.00 -19.34
N GLN A 191 -11.40 32.44 -19.83
CA GLN A 191 -10.49 33.14 -20.75
C GLN A 191 -11.17 33.49 -22.09
N HIS A 192 -12.07 32.64 -22.57
CA HIS A 192 -12.74 32.80 -23.87
C HIS A 192 -14.22 33.22 -23.77
N HIS A 193 -14.72 33.53 -22.56
CA HIS A 193 -16.10 33.94 -22.29
C HIS A 193 -17.18 32.96 -22.80
N PHE A 194 -16.94 31.65 -22.68
CA PHE A 194 -17.91 30.62 -23.03
C PHE A 194 -18.82 30.25 -21.86
N THR A 195 -20.12 30.09 -22.13
CA THR A 195 -21.12 29.58 -21.18
C THR A 195 -21.59 28.20 -21.62
N LEU A 196 -21.13 27.15 -20.95
CA LEU A 196 -21.56 25.78 -21.23
C LEU A 196 -22.72 25.37 -20.32
N GLU A 197 -23.68 24.65 -20.89
CA GLU A 197 -24.76 23.99 -20.16
C GLU A 197 -24.21 22.88 -19.25
N GLN A 198 -24.84 22.64 -18.10
CA GLN A 198 -24.32 21.77 -17.03
C GLN A 198 -23.98 20.35 -17.53
N GLU A 199 -24.81 19.80 -18.41
CA GLU A 199 -24.61 18.46 -18.98
C GLU A 199 -23.39 18.42 -19.93
N LYS A 200 -23.26 19.41 -20.81
CA LYS A 200 -22.12 19.51 -21.74
C LYS A 200 -20.81 19.77 -21.00
N LYS A 201 -20.86 20.58 -19.93
CA LYS A 201 -19.72 20.84 -19.06
C LYS A 201 -19.22 19.54 -18.40
N ALA A 202 -20.12 18.69 -17.92
CA ALA A 202 -19.77 17.40 -17.33
C ALA A 202 -19.11 16.47 -18.35
N GLN A 203 -19.61 16.43 -19.60
CA GLN A 203 -19.03 15.64 -20.69
C GLN A 203 -17.60 16.10 -21.04
N VAL A 204 -17.40 17.42 -21.14
CA VAL A 204 -16.07 18.00 -21.41
C VAL A 204 -15.09 17.67 -20.27
N ILE A 205 -15.52 17.80 -19.00
CA ILE A 205 -14.69 17.46 -17.84
C ILE A 205 -14.27 15.98 -17.88
N ALA A 206 -15.18 15.07 -18.22
CA ALA A 206 -14.89 13.64 -18.32
C ALA A 206 -13.86 13.34 -19.43
N LEU A 207 -13.99 13.97 -20.59
CA LEU A 207 -13.03 13.83 -21.70
C LEU A 207 -11.65 14.36 -21.33
N VAL A 208 -11.58 15.56 -20.74
CA VAL A 208 -10.31 16.15 -20.27
C VAL A 208 -9.67 15.28 -19.18
N TYR A 209 -10.46 14.72 -18.28
CA TYR A 209 -9.98 13.79 -17.26
C TYR A 209 -9.38 12.52 -17.86
N GLN A 210 -10.04 11.89 -18.83
CA GLN A 210 -9.52 10.72 -19.54
C GLN A 210 -8.23 11.03 -20.31
N MET A 211 -8.14 12.23 -20.89
CA MET A 211 -6.96 12.71 -21.61
C MET A 211 -5.76 12.94 -20.69
N LEU A 212 -5.98 13.51 -19.49
CA LEU A 212 -4.92 13.73 -18.50
C LEU A 212 -4.38 12.43 -17.89
N LEU A 213 -5.11 11.30 -18.00
CA LEU A 213 -4.63 9.98 -17.60
C LEU A 213 -3.61 9.39 -18.60
N ASN A 214 -3.52 9.89 -19.84
CA ASN A 214 -2.60 9.40 -20.88
C ASN A 214 -1.78 10.57 -21.48
N PRO A 215 -0.69 11.01 -20.83
CA PRO A 215 0.01 12.25 -21.17
C PRO A 215 0.87 12.20 -22.45
N GLU A 216 0.94 11.09 -23.19
CA GLU A 216 1.94 10.95 -24.26
C GLU A 216 1.68 11.75 -25.55
N LYS A 217 0.49 12.33 -25.81
CA LYS A 217 0.23 13.00 -27.11
C LYS A 217 -0.85 14.08 -27.11
N ILE A 218 -0.79 15.10 -26.25
CA ILE A 218 -1.85 16.12 -26.28
C ILE A 218 -1.28 17.54 -26.13
N ASP A 219 -1.36 18.28 -27.23
CA ASP A 219 -1.05 19.71 -27.31
C ASP A 219 -2.24 20.55 -26.80
N GLU A 220 -1.96 21.73 -26.24
CA GLU A 220 -2.95 22.56 -25.53
C GLU A 220 -4.12 22.99 -26.44
N SER A 221 -3.85 23.06 -27.74
CA SER A 221 -4.80 23.36 -28.83
C SER A 221 -5.95 22.34 -28.95
N VAL A 222 -5.76 21.09 -28.53
CA VAL A 222 -6.79 20.04 -28.63
C VAL A 222 -7.91 20.26 -27.61
N TYR A 223 -7.57 20.77 -26.42
CA TYR A 223 -8.57 21.10 -25.40
C TYR A 223 -9.52 22.21 -25.87
N PHE A 224 -8.99 23.18 -26.61
CA PHE A 224 -9.76 24.28 -27.16
C PHE A 224 -10.75 23.81 -28.25
N GLU A 225 -10.34 22.91 -29.15
CA GLU A 225 -11.21 22.32 -30.17
C GLU A 225 -12.39 21.54 -29.54
N ILE A 226 -12.14 20.76 -28.49
CA ILE A 226 -13.17 19.98 -27.80
C ILE A 226 -14.20 20.90 -27.13
N ILE A 227 -13.74 21.97 -26.47
CA ILE A 227 -14.63 22.95 -25.83
C ILE A 227 -15.46 23.70 -26.89
N LYS A 228 -14.86 24.03 -28.04
CA LYS A 228 -15.55 24.71 -29.15
C LYS A 228 -16.63 23.84 -29.80
N LEU A 229 -16.41 22.52 -29.93
CA LEU A 229 -17.40 21.58 -30.46
C LEU A 229 -18.56 21.32 -29.48
N ALA A 230 -18.33 21.53 -28.18
CA ALA A 230 -19.32 21.32 -27.14
C ALA A 230 -20.13 22.59 -26.77
N SER A 231 -19.69 23.77 -27.19
CA SER A 231 -20.44 25.03 -27.07
C SER A 231 -21.51 25.15 -28.15
#